data_AF-A0A1I7US03-F1
#
_entry.id   AF-A0A1I7US03-F1
#
_cell.length_a   1.000
_cell.length_b   1.000
_cell.length_c   1.000
_cell.angle_alpha   90.00
_cell.angle_beta   90.00
_cell.angle_gamma   90.00
#
_symmetry.space_group_name_H-M   'P 1'
#
loop_
_entity.id
_entity.type
_entity.pdbx_description
1 polymer ?
#
loop_
_entity_poly.entity_id
_entity_poly.type
_entity_poly.pdbx_seq_one_letter_code
_entity_poly.pdbx_strand_id
1 'polypeptide(L)'
;MEDMKRFECNGNTLCPALIDELINVRRQNRRRLEIEWRKEDGKDLNRYRAVHRQLRVVNLLIKIGRQPLTPQGLRRCAEIYCMGELYAIGD
;
A
#
# COMPACT_ATOMS: atom_id res chain seq x y z
N MET A 1 22.89 -13.65 1.51
CA MET A 1 22.90 -13.71 0.02
C MET A 1 21.61 -14.33 -0.53
N GLU A 2 20.94 -15.24 0.17
CA GLU A 2 19.63 -15.79 -0.25
C GLU A 2 18.48 -14.77 -0.22
N ASP A 3 18.46 -13.83 0.73
CA ASP A 3 17.40 -12.82 0.79
C ASP A 3 17.38 -11.90 -0.42
N MET A 4 18.54 -11.54 -0.98
CA MET A 4 18.59 -10.69 -2.18
C MET A 4 17.92 -11.32 -3.40
N LYS A 5 17.97 -12.65 -3.55
CA LYS A 5 17.29 -13.36 -4.65
C LYS A 5 15.77 -13.26 -4.55
N ARG A 6 15.19 -13.10 -3.35
CA ARG A 6 13.74 -12.86 -3.19
C ARG A 6 13.32 -11.48 -3.71
N PHE A 7 14.25 -10.54 -3.77
CA PHE A 7 14.04 -9.19 -4.27
C PHE A 7 14.59 -8.98 -5.69
N GLU A 8 15.20 -9.99 -6.31
CA GLU A 8 15.60 -9.93 -7.72
C GLU A 8 14.35 -9.89 -8.61
N CYS A 9 14.29 -8.84 -9.41
CA CYS A 9 13.33 -8.68 -10.48
C CYS A 9 14.10 -8.15 -11.70
N ASN A 10 13.75 -8.63 -12.90
CA ASN A 10 14.40 -8.28 -14.18
C ASN A 10 14.19 -6.81 -14.60
N GLY A 11 14.02 -5.88 -13.65
CA GLY A 11 13.72 -4.46 -13.85
C GLY A 11 12.29 -4.17 -14.30
N ASN A 12 11.52 -5.19 -14.68
CA ASN A 12 10.22 -5.01 -15.31
C ASN A 12 9.06 -4.95 -14.32
N THR A 13 9.13 -5.56 -13.14
CA THR A 13 8.01 -5.55 -12.17
C THR A 13 8.56 -5.32 -10.77
N LEU A 14 7.68 -5.01 -9.80
CA LEU A 14 8.09 -5.11 -8.39
C LEU A 14 8.39 -6.58 -8.07
N CYS A 15 9.33 -6.81 -7.15
CA CYS A 15 9.64 -8.17 -6.77
C CYS A 15 8.43 -8.85 -6.10
N PRO A 16 8.23 -10.17 -6.30
CA PRO A 16 7.11 -10.90 -5.73
C PRO A 16 7.01 -10.76 -4.20
N ALA A 17 8.14 -10.78 -3.49
CA ALA A 17 8.18 -10.62 -2.05
C ALA A 17 7.60 -9.27 -1.57
N LEU A 18 7.86 -8.18 -2.31
CA LEU A 18 7.28 -6.87 -2.01
C LEU A 18 5.77 -6.85 -2.31
N ILE A 19 5.33 -7.53 -3.36
CA ILE A 19 3.89 -7.66 -3.67
C ILE A 19 3.17 -8.42 -2.54
N ASP A 20 3.75 -9.50 -2.03
CA ASP A 20 3.20 -10.27 -0.92
C ASP A 20 3.12 -9.43 0.36
N GLU A 21 4.14 -8.63 0.64
CA GLU A 21 4.13 -7.72 1.79
C GLU A 21 3.06 -6.63 1.65
N LEU A 22 2.91 -6.05 0.45
CA LEU A 22 1.82 -5.11 0.17
C LEU A 22 0.44 -5.77 0.32
N ILE A 23 0.28 -7.05 -0.01
CA ILE A 23 -0.96 -7.80 0.23
C ILE A 23 -1.21 -7.97 1.73
N ASN A 24 -0.17 -8.21 2.53
CA ASN A 24 -0.28 -8.27 3.99
C ASN A 24 -0.73 -6.92 4.58
N VAL A 25 -0.09 -5.82 4.17
CA VAL A 25 -0.48 -4.46 4.57
C VAL A 25 -1.93 -4.16 4.17
N ARG A 26 -2.35 -4.56 2.96
CA ARG A 26 -3.75 -4.43 2.51
C ARG A 26 -4.72 -5.17 3.44
N ARG A 27 -4.39 -6.39 3.85
CA ARG A 27 -5.23 -7.19 4.76
C ARG A 27 -5.34 -6.52 6.14
N GLN A 28 -4.22 -6.02 6.67
CA GLN A 28 -4.20 -5.31 7.95
C GLN A 28 -5.06 -4.03 7.89
N ASN A 29 -4.91 -3.23 6.83
CA ASN A 29 -5.69 -1.99 6.67
C ASN A 29 -7.18 -2.26 6.44
N ARG A 30 -7.57 -3.37 5.79
CA ARG A 30 -9.00 -3.76 5.73
C ARG A 30 -9.58 -4.07 7.10
N ARG A 31 -8.87 -4.83 7.93
CA ARG A 31 -9.29 -5.12 9.32
C ARG A 31 -9.40 -3.84 10.14
N ARG A 32 -8.43 -2.92 10.00
CA ARG A 32 -8.49 -1.59 10.65
C ARG A 32 -9.71 -0.79 10.18
N LEU A 33 -10.01 -0.78 8.89
CA LEU A 33 -11.19 -0.09 8.36
C LEU A 33 -12.49 -0.64 8.95
N GLU A 34 -12.61 -1.98 9.07
CA GLU A 34 -13.76 -2.63 9.71
C GLU A 34 -13.88 -2.26 11.20
N ILE A 35 -12.75 -2.17 11.91
CA ILE A 35 -12.72 -1.70 13.31
C ILE A 35 -13.17 -0.24 13.41
N GLU A 36 -12.59 0.65 12.60
CA GLU A 36 -12.95 2.07 12.59
C GLU A 36 -14.41 2.29 12.17
N TRP A 37 -14.94 1.48 11.25
CA TRP A 37 -16.35 1.53 10.83
C TRP A 37 -17.32 1.15 11.96
N ARG A 38 -16.92 0.19 12.82
CA ARG A 38 -17.74 -0.29 13.94
C ARG A 38 -17.69 0.61 15.17
N LYS A 39 -16.78 1.57 15.23
CA LYS A 39 -16.77 2.56 16.32
C LYS A 39 -17.97 3.50 16.10
N GLU A 40 -19.04 3.27 16.85
CA GLU A 40 -20.34 3.96 16.73
C GLU A 40 -20.29 5.48 17.01
N ASP A 41 -19.17 6.01 17.50
CA ASP A 41 -19.00 7.44 17.66
C ASP A 41 -18.31 8.02 16.42
N GLY A 42 -19.03 8.82 15.64
CA GLY A 42 -18.55 9.57 14.46
C GLY A 42 -17.39 10.55 14.71
N LYS A 43 -16.64 10.38 15.81
CA LYS A 43 -15.51 11.19 16.28
C LYS A 43 -14.20 10.90 15.57
N ASP A 44 -14.06 9.79 14.83
CA ASP A 44 -12.79 9.48 14.13
C ASP A 44 -12.91 9.31 12.63
N LEU A 45 -13.73 10.16 12.01
CA LEU A 45 -13.86 10.29 10.55
C LEU A 45 -12.49 10.51 9.87
N ASN A 46 -11.55 11.13 10.58
CA ASN A 46 -10.19 11.36 10.10
C ASN A 46 -9.36 10.08 10.04
N ARG A 47 -9.39 9.22 11.08
CA ARG A 47 -8.75 7.90 11.02
C ARG A 47 -9.40 7.00 9.96
N TYR A 48 -10.72 6.99 9.86
CA TYR A 48 -11.42 6.25 8.80
C TYR A 48 -10.96 6.69 7.40
N ARG A 49 -10.94 8.00 7.14
CA ARG A 49 -10.46 8.57 5.86
C ARG A 49 -8.97 8.27 5.62
N ALA A 50 -8.15 8.26 6.68
CA ALA A 50 -6.73 7.93 6.58
C ALA A 50 -6.54 6.47 6.16
N VAL A 51 -7.16 5.51 6.87
CA VAL A 51 -7.08 4.08 6.53
C VAL A 51 -7.62 3.81 5.12
N HIS A 52 -8.68 4.51 4.71
CA HIS A 52 -9.23 4.39 3.37
C HIS A 52 -8.27 4.91 2.27
N ARG A 53 -7.58 6.04 2.51
CA ARG A 53 -6.54 6.54 1.60
C ARG A 53 -5.39 5.54 1.47
N GLN A 54 -4.92 4.99 2.59
CA GLN A 54 -3.87 3.97 2.58
C GLN A 54 -4.27 2.72 1.79
N LEU A 55 -5.51 2.26 1.92
CA LEU A 55 -6.01 1.14 1.11
C LEU A 55 -5.96 1.45 -0.39
N ARG A 56 -6.31 2.66 -0.81
CA ARG A 56 -6.21 3.08 -2.22
C ARG A 56 -4.77 3.03 -2.71
N VAL A 57 -3.85 3.59 -1.93
CA VAL A 57 -2.41 3.58 -2.23
C VAL A 57 -1.87 2.17 -2.36
N VAL A 58 -2.11 1.30 -1.36
CA VAL A 58 -1.62 -0.08 -1.36
C VAL A 58 -2.19 -0.86 -2.55
N ASN A 59 -3.47 -0.68 -2.88
CA ASN A 59 -4.06 -1.31 -4.07
C ASN A 59 -3.41 -0.83 -5.38
N LEU A 60 -3.07 0.46 -5.48
CA LEU A 60 -2.39 1.02 -6.65
C LEU A 60 -0.97 0.47 -6.78
N LEU A 61 -0.22 0.38 -5.67
CA LEU A 61 1.12 -0.20 -5.64
C LEU A 61 1.11 -1.69 -6.03
N ILE A 62 0.15 -2.47 -5.54
CA ILE A 62 -0.03 -3.87 -5.95
C ILE A 62 -0.33 -3.96 -7.45
N LYS A 63 -1.21 -3.08 -7.95
CA LYS A 63 -1.59 -3.06 -9.37
C LYS A 63 -0.39 -2.75 -10.27
N ILE A 64 0.38 -1.71 -9.94
CA ILE A 64 1.58 -1.33 -10.68
C ILE A 64 2.65 -2.41 -10.54
N GLY A 65 2.84 -2.95 -9.35
CA GLY A 65 3.85 -3.97 -9.07
C GLY A 65 3.67 -5.29 -9.81
N ARG A 66 2.43 -5.65 -10.16
CA ARG A 66 2.10 -6.85 -10.94
C ARG A 66 2.24 -6.69 -12.45
N GLN A 67 2.49 -5.47 -12.92
CA GLN A 67 2.58 -5.15 -14.34
C GLN A 67 4.00 -4.68 -14.68
N PRO A 68 4.41 -4.77 -15.96
CA PRO A 68 5.59 -4.07 -16.44
C PRO A 68 5.58 -2.60 -15.99
N LEU A 69 6.66 -2.13 -15.38
CA LEU A 69 6.81 -0.77 -14.88
C LEU A 69 6.73 0.20 -16.07
N THR A 70 5.64 0.95 -16.12
CA THR A 70 5.48 2.01 -17.11
C THR A 70 5.89 3.35 -16.51
N PRO A 71 6.35 4.33 -17.32
CA PRO A 71 6.61 5.68 -16.84
C PRO A 71 5.41 6.30 -16.11
N GLN A 72 4.19 6.00 -16.56
CA GLN A 72 2.95 6.45 -15.90
C GLN A 72 2.73 5.77 -14.54
N GLY A 73 3.03 4.48 -14.42
CA GLY A 73 2.99 3.75 -13.15
C GLY A 73 4.02 4.31 -12.16
N LEU A 74 5.26 4.49 -12.60
CA LEU A 74 6.33 5.08 -11.78
C LEU A 74 6.01 6.49 -11.33
N ARG A 75 5.46 7.33 -12.22
CA ARG A 75 4.98 8.67 -11.87
C ARG A 75 3.91 8.63 -10.79
N ARG A 76 2.93 7.72 -10.88
CA ARG A 76 1.90 7.54 -9.84
C ARG A 76 2.51 7.10 -8.50
N CYS A 77 3.51 6.23 -8.51
CA CYS A 77 4.24 5.87 -7.30
C CYS A 77 4.97 7.07 -6.68
N ALA A 78 5.61 7.91 -7.50
CA ALA A 78 6.27 9.13 -7.04
C ALA A 78 5.28 10.16 -6.48
N GLU A 79 4.12 10.33 -7.12
CA GLU A 79 3.03 11.20 -6.64
C GLU A 79 2.53 10.73 -5.26
N ILE A 80 2.34 9.43 -5.06
CA ILE A 80 1.98 8.84 -3.76
C ILE A 80 3.02 9.15 -2.68
N TYR A 81 4.31 8.96 -3.00
CA TYR A 81 5.40 9.22 -2.07
C TYR A 81 5.45 10.71 -1.68
N CYS A 82 5.35 11.62 -2.65
CA CYS A 82 5.35 13.06 -2.42
C CYS A 82 4.13 13.57 -1.65
N MET A 83 2.97 12.91 -1.79
CA MET A 83 1.77 13.21 -1.01
C MET A 83 1.83 12.67 0.43
N GLY A 84 2.88 11.89 0.75
CA GLY A 84 3.06 11.28 2.06
C GLY A 84 2.02 10.20 2.39
N GLU A 85 1.20 9.73 1.44
CA GLU A 85 0.06 8.85 1.77
C GLU A 85 0.47 7.46 2.31
N LEU A 86 1.77 7.14 2.33
CA LEU A 86 2.39 6.03 3.04
C LEU A 86 2.89 6.45 4.44
N TYR A 87 2.00 6.92 5.31
CA TYR A 87 2.35 7.07 6.73
C TYR A 87 2.23 5.74 7.47
N ALA A 88 3.12 5.46 8.42
CA ALA A 88 2.84 4.45 9.43
C ALA A 88 1.63 4.93 10.26
N ILE A 89 0.51 4.21 10.23
CA ILE A 89 -0.56 4.42 11.23
C ILE A 89 -0.19 3.55 12.44
N GLY A 90 0.30 4.22 13.49
CA GLY A 90 0.70 3.70 14.81
C GLY A 90 2.00 4.42 15.24
N ASP A 91 2.11 5.03 16.42
CA ASP A 91 1.52 4.65 17.72
C ASP A 91 0.13 5.21 18.07
#